data_AF-A0A5C9DXT8-F1
#
_entry.id   AF-A0A5C9DXT8-F1
#
_cell.length_a   1.000
_cell.length_b   1.000
_cell.length_c   1.000
_cell.angle_alpha   90.00
_cell.angle_beta   90.00
_cell.angle_gamma   90.00
#
_symmetry.space_group_name_H-M   'P 1'
#
loop_
_entity.id
_entity.type
_entity.pdbx_description
1 polymer ?
#
loop_
_entity_poly.entity_id
_entity_poly.type
_entity_poly.pdbx_seq_one_letter_code
_entity_poly.pdbx_strand_id
1 'polypeptide(L)'
;MDETRCRAREIRRKFFKDKYEISISHGLNEELVEDILSVSPEVHTLHFELLADSEFETSLLPKFRSLLQVGIWTGHSLEYIDLNGISDIKSLVKIVISVQPTKGLDELDISPLGGLENLEIVNILCPVRKLMGIDELKKCPQLHSLQLASLDVKGLDLSGLSGSNLQSLHINDVGQQYPEEPYKIVIPQDTPLSEVVVSDCYSPDLKLDIDYSWLEEKIALDHIAIINCNLTSFDLQVLSSLERIGKIDLTGNQITHLDITSIIEIPMFTENTLGESAFNIDENVVIQISVKKQDTIKSIIQKPDKVIEEHKGYFSVIPEFGHKWLKKLIDKHDLEWI
;
A
#
# COMPACT_ATOMS: atom_id res chain seq x y z
N MET A 1 -13.21 45.40 -22.30
CA MET A 1 -12.79 44.40 -21.29
C MET A 1 -13.86 44.43 -20.22
N ASP A 2 -14.50 43.31 -19.91
CA ASP A 2 -15.62 43.24 -18.97
C ASP A 2 -15.12 43.48 -17.53
N GLU A 3 -15.60 44.54 -16.87
CA GLU A 3 -15.22 44.91 -15.50
C GLU A 3 -15.48 43.79 -14.48
N THR A 4 -16.52 42.99 -14.70
CA THR A 4 -16.88 41.87 -13.83
C THR A 4 -15.80 40.81 -13.83
N ARG A 5 -15.26 40.49 -15.02
CA ARG A 5 -14.14 39.55 -15.18
C ARG A 5 -12.86 40.08 -14.53
N CYS A 6 -12.60 41.39 -14.64
CA CYS A 6 -11.46 42.03 -13.99
C CYS A 6 -11.51 41.86 -12.46
N ARG A 7 -12.67 42.14 -11.85
CA ARG A 7 -12.86 42.02 -10.40
C ARG A 7 -12.75 40.57 -9.90
N ALA A 8 -13.27 39.60 -10.65
CA ALA A 8 -13.17 38.19 -10.30
C ALA A 8 -11.70 37.71 -10.29
N ARG A 9 -10.91 38.10 -11.30
CA ARG A 9 -9.46 37.80 -11.36
C ARG A 9 -8.70 38.41 -10.18
N GLU A 10 -8.98 39.67 -9.83
CA GLU A 10 -8.35 40.32 -8.68
C GLU A 10 -8.60 39.59 -7.36
N ILE A 11 -9.84 39.14 -7.13
CA ILE A 11 -10.21 38.37 -5.93
C ILE A 11 -9.44 37.05 -5.89
N ARG A 12 -9.38 36.31 -7.01
CA ARG A 12 -8.64 35.05 -7.09
C ARG A 12 -7.14 35.23 -6.87
N ARG A 13 -6.52 36.20 -7.52
CA ARG A 13 -5.09 36.54 -7.32
C ARG A 13 -4.79 36.89 -5.86
N LYS A 14 -5.65 37.67 -5.22
CA LYS A 14 -5.52 37.96 -3.78
C LYS A 14 -5.63 36.69 -2.93
N PHE A 15 -6.48 35.74 -3.31
CA PHE A 15 -6.63 34.47 -2.61
C PHE A 15 -5.40 33.55 -2.76
N PHE A 16 -4.74 33.55 -3.92
CA PHE A 16 -3.58 32.68 -4.17
C PHE A 16 -2.24 33.26 -3.73
N LYS A 17 -2.15 34.58 -3.55
CA LYS A 17 -0.89 35.30 -3.30
C LYS A 17 0.00 34.65 -2.23
N ASP A 18 1.27 34.46 -2.57
CA ASP A 18 2.34 33.93 -1.72
C ASP A 18 2.08 32.52 -1.15
N LYS A 19 1.20 31.74 -1.80
CA LYS A 19 0.92 30.35 -1.43
C LYS A 19 1.81 29.37 -2.18
N TYR A 20 2.34 28.39 -1.45
CA TYR A 20 3.08 27.25 -2.00
C TYR A 20 2.18 26.02 -2.22
N GLU A 21 1.04 25.98 -1.52
CA GLU A 21 0.03 24.93 -1.62
C GLU A 21 -1.32 25.55 -1.98
N ILE A 22 -1.96 25.01 -3.01
CA ILE A 22 -3.22 25.54 -3.53
C ILE A 22 -4.19 24.38 -3.78
N SER A 23 -5.39 24.50 -3.19
CA SER A 23 -6.54 23.64 -3.51
C SER A 23 -7.46 24.31 -4.53
N ILE A 24 -7.92 23.54 -5.51
CA ILE A 24 -8.76 23.98 -6.63
C ILE A 24 -9.96 23.04 -6.71
N SER A 25 -11.18 23.59 -6.75
CA SER A 25 -12.42 22.81 -6.71
C SER A 25 -12.99 22.47 -8.10
N HIS A 26 -12.17 22.59 -9.15
CA HIS A 26 -12.56 22.36 -10.54
C HIS A 26 -11.33 22.10 -11.42
N GLY A 27 -11.54 21.68 -12.67
CA GLY A 27 -10.46 21.51 -13.66
C GLY A 27 -9.65 22.80 -13.94
N LEU A 28 -8.40 22.66 -14.37
CA LEU A 28 -7.57 23.81 -14.74
C LEU A 28 -8.05 24.44 -16.04
N ASN A 29 -7.95 25.77 -16.10
CA ASN A 29 -8.03 26.52 -17.34
C ASN A 29 -6.90 27.56 -17.39
N GLU A 30 -6.64 28.08 -18.58
CA GLU A 30 -5.57 29.04 -18.83
C GLU A 30 -5.64 30.28 -17.93
N GLU A 31 -6.85 30.83 -17.72
CA GLU A 31 -7.03 32.03 -16.90
C GLU A 31 -6.68 31.79 -15.43
N LEU A 32 -7.04 30.63 -14.89
CA LEU A 32 -6.71 30.24 -13.52
C LEU A 32 -5.20 30.04 -13.37
N VAL A 33 -4.56 29.35 -14.32
CA VAL A 33 -3.11 29.12 -14.29
C VAL A 33 -2.34 30.44 -14.34
N GLU A 34 -2.73 31.35 -15.24
CA GLU A 34 -2.18 32.71 -15.27
C GLU A 34 -2.36 33.46 -13.95
N ASP A 35 -3.55 33.38 -13.36
CA ASP A 35 -3.85 34.05 -12.10
C ASP A 35 -2.97 33.52 -10.96
N ILE A 36 -2.81 32.20 -10.84
CA ILE A 36 -1.94 31.58 -9.83
C ILE A 36 -0.48 32.00 -10.06
N LEU A 37 0.06 31.78 -11.26
CA LEU A 37 1.47 32.05 -11.56
C LEU A 37 1.85 33.53 -11.43
N SER A 38 0.88 34.45 -11.61
CA SER A 38 1.13 35.89 -11.46
C SER A 38 1.40 36.34 -10.01
N VAL A 39 0.97 35.55 -9.03
CA VAL A 39 1.08 35.90 -7.59
C VAL A 39 1.77 34.84 -6.75
N SER A 40 1.93 33.63 -7.28
CA SER A 40 2.53 32.47 -6.63
C SER A 40 3.26 31.62 -7.67
N PRO A 41 4.40 32.09 -8.21
CA PRO A 41 5.18 31.35 -9.20
C PRO A 41 5.85 30.09 -8.61
N GLU A 42 6.06 30.04 -7.30
CA GLU A 42 6.71 28.94 -6.58
C GLU A 42 5.71 27.95 -5.98
N VAL A 43 4.58 27.70 -6.64
CA VAL A 43 3.63 26.68 -6.17
C VAL A 43 4.28 25.31 -6.26
N HIS A 44 4.36 24.64 -5.11
CA HIS A 44 4.92 23.30 -4.97
C HIS A 44 3.85 22.21 -4.95
N THR A 45 2.66 22.54 -4.45
CA THR A 45 1.59 21.54 -4.27
C THR A 45 0.27 22.04 -4.84
N LEU A 46 -0.33 21.22 -5.70
CA LEU A 46 -1.68 21.43 -6.22
C LEU A 46 -2.60 20.29 -5.79
N HIS A 47 -3.73 20.66 -5.19
CA HIS A 47 -4.79 19.73 -4.80
C HIS A 47 -6.06 20.02 -5.59
N PHE A 48 -6.68 18.99 -6.15
CA PHE A 48 -7.88 19.07 -6.96
C PHE A 48 -9.05 18.38 -6.26
N GLU A 49 -10.14 19.12 -6.05
CA GLU A 49 -11.42 18.65 -5.52
C GLU A 49 -12.48 18.79 -6.62
N LEU A 50 -12.55 17.81 -7.53
CA LEU A 50 -13.37 17.88 -8.74
C LEU A 50 -14.83 17.55 -8.42
N LEU A 51 -15.59 18.55 -7.97
CA LEU A 51 -16.95 18.34 -7.47
C LEU A 51 -17.97 18.03 -8.57
N ALA A 52 -17.77 18.56 -9.78
CA ALA A 52 -18.73 18.48 -10.87
C ALA A 52 -18.09 18.14 -12.23
N ASP A 53 -16.76 18.03 -12.30
CA ASP A 53 -16.08 17.71 -13.54
C ASP A 53 -16.20 16.21 -13.84
N SER A 54 -16.57 15.89 -15.08
CA SER A 54 -16.57 14.51 -15.57
C SER A 54 -15.20 14.09 -16.11
N GLU A 55 -14.31 15.05 -16.38
CA GLU A 55 -13.00 14.82 -16.97
C GLU A 55 -11.96 15.69 -16.27
N PHE A 56 -10.74 15.18 -16.14
CA PHE A 56 -9.62 15.95 -15.62
C PHE A 56 -8.40 15.82 -16.53
N GLU A 57 -7.91 16.95 -17.03
CA GLU A 57 -6.73 17.00 -17.87
C GLU A 57 -5.55 17.67 -17.16
N THR A 58 -4.38 17.06 -17.28
CA THR A 58 -3.13 17.55 -16.69
C THR A 58 -2.29 18.41 -17.63
N SER A 59 -2.77 18.71 -18.85
CA SER A 59 -2.03 19.40 -19.92
C SER A 59 -1.49 20.78 -19.55
N LEU A 60 -2.10 21.44 -18.56
CA LEU A 60 -1.68 22.75 -18.07
C LEU A 60 -0.72 22.70 -16.86
N LEU A 61 -0.56 21.53 -16.22
CA LEU A 61 0.32 21.39 -15.06
C LEU A 61 1.81 21.68 -15.34
N PRO A 62 2.38 21.39 -16.53
CA PRO A 62 3.77 21.74 -16.86
C PRO A 62 4.12 23.24 -16.74
N LYS A 63 3.11 24.12 -16.66
CA LYS A 63 3.34 25.56 -16.46
C LYS A 63 3.83 25.88 -15.04
N PHE A 64 3.58 25.00 -14.07
CA PHE A 64 4.05 25.12 -12.69
C PHE A 64 5.44 24.48 -12.56
N ARG A 65 6.50 25.26 -12.83
CA ARG A 65 7.87 24.76 -12.91
C ARG A 65 8.46 24.25 -11.59
N SER A 66 7.90 24.70 -10.46
CA SER A 66 8.33 24.31 -9.11
C SER A 66 7.41 23.25 -8.51
N LEU A 67 6.52 22.63 -9.30
CA LEU A 67 5.53 21.68 -8.79
C LEU A 67 6.20 20.37 -8.36
N LEU A 68 6.05 20.03 -7.08
CA LEU A 68 6.60 18.84 -6.45
C LEU A 68 5.51 17.79 -6.17
N GLN A 69 4.27 18.23 -5.94
CA GLN A 69 3.16 17.35 -5.60
C GLN A 69 1.88 17.71 -6.33
N VAL A 70 1.21 16.67 -6.83
CA VAL A 70 -0.16 16.74 -7.37
C VAL A 70 -1.06 15.78 -6.61
N GLY A 71 -2.17 16.28 -6.08
CA GLY A 71 -3.21 15.46 -5.46
C GLY A 71 -4.56 15.68 -6.14
N ILE A 72 -5.27 14.60 -6.46
CA ILE A 72 -6.65 14.61 -6.96
C ILE A 72 -7.49 13.88 -5.91
N TRP A 73 -8.33 14.57 -5.14
CA TRP A 73 -8.93 14.06 -3.90
C TRP A 73 -10.45 13.83 -3.94
N THR A 74 -11.15 14.50 -4.84
CA THR A 74 -12.61 14.36 -4.97
C THR A 74 -12.95 14.32 -6.45
N GLY A 75 -13.96 13.52 -6.81
CA GLY A 75 -14.29 13.25 -8.21
C GLY A 75 -15.55 12.40 -8.37
N HIS A 76 -16.65 12.73 -7.70
CA HIS A 76 -17.87 11.87 -7.72
C HIS A 76 -18.47 11.68 -9.11
N SER A 77 -18.30 12.69 -9.97
CA SER A 77 -18.76 12.72 -11.36
C SER A 77 -17.68 12.34 -12.35
N LEU A 78 -16.44 12.09 -11.90
CA LEU A 78 -15.30 11.85 -12.76
C LEU A 78 -15.45 10.52 -13.49
N GLU A 79 -15.35 10.56 -14.81
CA GLU A 79 -15.40 9.40 -15.69
C GLU A 79 -14.05 9.17 -16.38
N TYR A 80 -13.18 10.19 -16.42
CA TYR A 80 -11.89 10.13 -17.11
C TYR A 80 -10.81 11.03 -16.46
N ILE A 81 -9.57 10.55 -16.47
CA ILE A 81 -8.37 11.29 -16.04
C ILE A 81 -7.29 11.15 -17.11
N ASP A 82 -6.83 12.29 -17.66
CA ASP A 82 -5.68 12.36 -18.56
C ASP A 82 -4.42 12.83 -17.82
N LEU A 83 -3.44 11.93 -17.67
CA LEU A 83 -2.16 12.20 -17.03
C LEU A 83 -1.04 12.61 -18.00
N ASN A 84 -1.30 12.76 -19.31
CA ASN A 84 -0.25 13.02 -20.30
C ASN A 84 0.62 14.25 -19.99
N GLY A 85 0.01 15.31 -19.44
CA GLY A 85 0.73 16.52 -19.05
C GLY A 85 1.69 16.32 -17.87
N ILE A 86 1.55 15.24 -17.09
CA ILE A 86 2.46 14.96 -15.96
C ILE A 86 3.87 14.61 -16.42
N SER A 87 4.03 14.00 -17.60
CA SER A 87 5.33 13.54 -18.13
C SER A 87 6.38 14.65 -18.28
N ASP A 88 5.94 15.90 -18.39
CA ASP A 88 6.80 17.09 -18.52
C ASP A 88 7.21 17.71 -17.18
N ILE A 89 6.65 17.25 -16.06
CA ILE A 89 6.87 17.82 -14.71
C ILE A 89 8.06 17.12 -14.05
N LYS A 90 9.29 17.43 -14.50
CA LYS A 90 10.52 16.76 -14.04
C LYS A 90 10.81 16.93 -12.54
N SER A 91 10.22 17.93 -11.91
CA SER A 91 10.33 18.19 -10.46
C SER A 91 9.35 17.36 -9.61
N LEU A 92 8.42 16.62 -10.22
CA LEU A 92 7.37 15.91 -9.49
C LEU A 92 7.99 14.82 -8.61
N VAL A 93 7.70 14.90 -7.31
CA VAL A 93 8.13 13.95 -6.27
C VAL A 93 6.99 13.01 -5.90
N LYS A 94 5.76 13.52 -5.86
CA LYS A 94 4.60 12.78 -5.37
C LYS A 94 3.36 13.02 -6.22
N ILE A 95 2.66 11.94 -6.53
CA ILE A 95 1.31 11.99 -7.09
C ILE A 95 0.34 11.18 -6.24
N VAL A 96 -0.82 11.77 -5.97
CA VAL A 96 -1.93 11.11 -5.29
C VAL A 96 -3.18 11.24 -6.15
N ILE A 97 -3.79 10.12 -6.51
CA ILE A 97 -5.09 10.05 -7.17
C ILE A 97 -6.01 9.30 -6.21
N SER A 98 -6.76 10.04 -5.40
CA SER A 98 -7.68 9.54 -4.40
C SER A 98 -9.09 10.00 -4.73
N VAL A 99 -9.77 9.35 -5.67
CA VAL A 99 -11.11 9.75 -6.11
C VAL A 99 -12.08 8.59 -5.99
N GLN A 100 -13.34 8.90 -5.67
CA GLN A 100 -14.43 7.93 -5.54
C GLN A 100 -15.58 8.27 -6.50
N PRO A 101 -15.37 8.06 -7.81
CA PRO A 101 -16.42 8.28 -8.79
C PRO A 101 -17.55 7.27 -8.61
N THR A 102 -18.79 7.72 -8.82
CA THR A 102 -20.00 6.92 -8.54
C THR A 102 -20.04 5.62 -9.37
N LYS A 103 -19.47 5.64 -10.59
CA LYS A 103 -19.48 4.50 -11.52
C LYS A 103 -18.15 3.74 -11.57
N GLY A 104 -17.12 4.21 -10.87
CA GLY A 104 -15.74 3.85 -11.16
C GLY A 104 -15.20 4.48 -12.45
N LEU A 105 -13.89 4.42 -12.64
CA LEU A 105 -13.22 4.67 -13.91
C LEU A 105 -13.13 3.37 -14.70
N ASP A 106 -13.42 3.42 -16.00
CA ASP A 106 -13.23 2.26 -16.87
C ASP A 106 -11.74 1.94 -17.05
N GLU A 107 -10.91 2.97 -17.20
CA GLU A 107 -9.46 2.84 -17.28
C GLU A 107 -8.72 4.02 -16.66
N LEU A 108 -7.49 3.76 -16.21
CA LEU A 108 -6.53 4.77 -15.79
C LEU A 108 -5.16 4.37 -16.34
N ASP A 109 -4.59 5.22 -17.18
CA ASP A 109 -3.24 5.04 -17.71
C ASP A 109 -2.24 5.87 -16.91
N ILE A 110 -1.36 5.19 -16.18
CA ILE A 110 -0.28 5.81 -15.41
C ILE A 110 1.07 5.76 -16.13
N SER A 111 1.12 5.31 -17.39
CA SER A 111 2.34 5.36 -18.21
C SER A 111 2.97 6.76 -18.32
N PRO A 112 2.23 7.89 -18.29
CA PRO A 112 2.85 9.21 -18.29
C PRO A 112 3.73 9.52 -17.07
N LEU A 113 3.61 8.73 -15.98
CA LEU A 113 4.48 8.84 -14.81
C LEU A 113 5.87 8.24 -15.05
N GLY A 114 6.04 7.42 -16.10
CA GLY A 114 7.28 6.72 -16.41
C GLY A 114 8.45 7.67 -16.70
N GLY A 115 9.60 7.39 -16.09
CA GLY A 115 10.84 8.13 -16.33
C GLY A 115 10.90 9.51 -15.66
N LEU A 116 10.01 9.79 -14.69
CA LEU A 116 10.14 10.97 -13.84
C LEU A 116 11.27 10.75 -12.83
N GLU A 117 12.36 11.51 -13.01
CA GLU A 117 13.63 11.29 -12.29
C GLU A 117 13.53 11.48 -10.77
N ASN A 118 12.62 12.33 -10.32
CA ASN A 118 12.44 12.65 -8.90
C ASN A 118 11.20 12.00 -8.28
N LEU A 119 10.42 11.21 -9.03
CA LEU A 119 9.19 10.61 -8.52
C LEU A 119 9.52 9.53 -7.49
N GLU A 120 9.09 9.76 -6.25
CA GLU A 120 9.35 8.93 -5.08
C GLU A 120 8.13 8.13 -4.63
N ILE A 121 6.94 8.75 -4.74
CA ILE A 121 5.69 8.24 -4.17
C ILE A 121 4.56 8.31 -5.19
N VAL A 122 3.91 7.17 -5.42
CA VAL A 122 2.71 7.05 -6.26
C VAL A 122 1.59 6.41 -5.45
N ASN A 123 0.50 7.15 -5.27
CA ASN A 123 -0.68 6.66 -4.56
C ASN A 123 -1.90 6.72 -5.48
N ILE A 124 -2.45 5.56 -5.83
CA ILE A 124 -3.67 5.43 -6.65
C ILE A 124 -4.75 4.77 -5.80
N LEU A 125 -5.67 5.56 -5.27
CA LEU A 125 -6.82 5.14 -4.45
C LEU A 125 -8.09 5.47 -5.24
N CYS A 126 -8.44 4.62 -6.20
CA CYS A 126 -9.51 4.91 -7.15
C CYS A 126 -10.15 3.61 -7.68
N PRO A 127 -11.48 3.44 -7.57
CA PRO A 127 -12.26 2.44 -8.29
C PRO A 127 -11.96 2.45 -9.78
N VAL A 128 -11.06 1.59 -10.25
CA VAL A 128 -10.69 1.46 -11.66
C VAL A 128 -10.78 0.01 -12.12
N ARG A 129 -11.39 -0.22 -13.28
CA ARG A 129 -11.57 -1.56 -13.86
C ARG A 129 -10.35 -2.04 -14.65
N LYS A 130 -9.51 -1.11 -15.09
CA LYS A 130 -8.28 -1.36 -15.84
C LYS A 130 -7.20 -0.33 -15.52
N LEU A 131 -6.15 -0.76 -14.84
CA LEU A 131 -4.96 0.05 -14.58
C LEU A 131 -3.87 -0.29 -15.61
N MET A 132 -3.34 0.72 -16.31
CA MET A 132 -2.33 0.57 -17.36
C MET A 132 -1.03 1.29 -17.02
N GLY A 133 0.10 0.82 -17.56
CA GLY A 133 1.39 1.50 -17.43
C GLY A 133 2.11 1.30 -16.11
N ILE A 134 1.73 0.30 -15.30
CA ILE A 134 2.43 -0.02 -14.05
C ILE A 134 3.92 -0.30 -14.31
N ASP A 135 4.25 -1.03 -15.38
CA ASP A 135 5.61 -1.39 -15.75
C ASP A 135 6.49 -0.20 -16.16
N GLU A 136 5.88 0.94 -16.49
CA GLU A 136 6.60 2.18 -16.80
C GLU A 136 7.20 2.81 -15.54
N LEU A 137 6.63 2.55 -14.36
CA LEU A 137 7.12 3.07 -13.09
C LEU A 137 8.52 2.56 -12.73
N LYS A 138 8.96 1.40 -13.27
CA LYS A 138 10.33 0.91 -13.07
C LYS A 138 11.41 1.85 -13.64
N LYS A 139 11.01 2.75 -14.56
CA LYS A 139 11.90 3.75 -15.16
C LYS A 139 12.14 4.95 -14.24
N CYS A 140 11.43 5.04 -13.10
CA CYS A 140 11.58 6.11 -12.13
C CYS A 140 12.64 5.71 -11.08
N PRO A 141 13.85 6.27 -11.13
CA PRO A 141 14.98 5.79 -10.33
C PRO A 141 14.83 6.09 -8.83
N GLN A 142 13.96 7.02 -8.42
CA GLN A 142 13.73 7.35 -7.01
C GLN A 142 12.46 6.73 -6.44
N LEU A 143 11.69 5.99 -7.25
CA LEU A 143 10.41 5.44 -6.80
C LEU A 143 10.66 4.35 -5.76
N HIS A 144 10.23 4.61 -4.53
CA HIS A 144 10.40 3.69 -3.40
C HIS A 144 9.09 3.35 -2.70
N SER A 145 7.99 4.06 -2.97
CA SER A 145 6.68 3.79 -2.38
C SER A 145 5.56 3.77 -3.43
N LEU A 146 4.79 2.68 -3.44
CA LEU A 146 3.61 2.50 -4.28
C LEU A 146 2.43 2.06 -3.42
N GLN A 147 1.36 2.86 -3.45
CA GLN A 147 0.09 2.51 -2.86
C GLN A 147 -0.98 2.38 -3.95
N LEU A 148 -1.67 1.25 -3.94
CA LEU A 148 -2.79 0.94 -4.81
C LEU A 148 -3.99 0.61 -3.93
N ALA A 149 -5.11 1.29 -4.13
CA ALA A 149 -6.33 0.98 -3.42
C ALA A 149 -7.60 1.17 -4.23
N SER A 150 -8.65 0.50 -3.77
CA SER A 150 -9.96 0.51 -4.39
C SER A 150 -9.89 0.02 -5.83
N LEU A 151 -9.19 -1.08 -6.12
CA LEU A 151 -9.05 -1.58 -7.49
C LEU A 151 -10.12 -2.66 -7.80
N ASP A 152 -10.98 -2.39 -8.78
CA ASP A 152 -12.00 -3.33 -9.31
C ASP A 152 -11.45 -4.09 -10.53
N VAL A 153 -10.21 -4.57 -10.42
CA VAL A 153 -9.57 -5.42 -11.42
C VAL A 153 -9.81 -6.90 -11.10
N LYS A 154 -9.55 -7.82 -12.03
CA LYS A 154 -9.67 -9.28 -11.77
C LYS A 154 -8.48 -9.87 -11.00
N GLY A 155 -7.35 -9.18 -11.06
CA GLY A 155 -6.08 -9.54 -10.46
C GLY A 155 -5.09 -8.42 -10.71
N LEU A 156 -4.01 -8.42 -9.95
CA LEU A 156 -3.01 -7.37 -9.97
C LEU A 156 -1.64 -7.97 -10.27
N ASP A 157 -1.15 -7.74 -11.48
CA ASP A 157 0.18 -8.18 -11.89
C ASP A 157 1.17 -7.02 -11.79
N LEU A 158 2.06 -7.08 -10.79
CA LEU A 158 3.11 -6.09 -10.57
C LEU A 158 4.49 -6.63 -11.00
N SER A 159 4.57 -7.76 -11.69
CA SER A 159 5.84 -8.34 -12.16
C SER A 159 6.62 -7.37 -13.06
N GLY A 160 5.92 -6.46 -13.76
CA GLY A 160 6.52 -5.38 -14.53
C GLY A 160 7.42 -4.44 -13.73
N LEU A 161 7.29 -4.40 -12.39
CA LEU A 161 8.13 -3.59 -11.49
C LEU A 161 9.41 -4.31 -11.04
N SER A 162 9.66 -5.53 -11.50
CA SER A 162 10.86 -6.28 -11.11
C SER A 162 12.13 -5.52 -11.49
N GLY A 163 13.10 -5.44 -10.57
CA GLY A 163 14.34 -4.67 -10.72
C GLY A 163 14.20 -3.15 -10.49
N SER A 164 13.04 -2.66 -10.03
CA SER A 164 12.88 -1.27 -9.58
C SER A 164 13.47 -1.03 -8.19
N ASN A 165 13.48 0.23 -7.73
CA ASN A 165 13.92 0.63 -6.40
C ASN A 165 12.78 0.61 -5.34
N LEU A 166 11.68 -0.09 -5.63
CA LEU A 166 10.50 -0.13 -4.76
C LEU A 166 10.83 -0.79 -3.41
N GLN A 167 10.55 -0.09 -2.31
CA GLN A 167 10.80 -0.52 -0.93
C GLN A 167 9.51 -0.82 -0.17
N SER A 168 8.44 -0.05 -0.43
CA SER A 168 7.15 -0.17 0.24
C SER A 168 6.03 -0.33 -0.79
N LEU A 169 5.22 -1.38 -0.59
CA LEU A 169 4.08 -1.72 -1.44
C LEU A 169 2.83 -1.91 -0.58
N HIS A 170 1.82 -1.08 -0.80
CA HIS A 170 0.54 -1.13 -0.12
C HIS A 170 -0.58 -1.39 -1.11
N ILE A 171 -1.38 -2.42 -0.88
CA ILE A 171 -2.48 -2.85 -1.73
C ILE A 171 -3.73 -3.00 -0.86
N ASN A 172 -4.65 -2.06 -0.92
CA ASN A 172 -5.81 -2.04 -0.01
C ASN A 172 -7.12 -2.04 -0.79
N ASP A 173 -8.22 -2.58 -0.25
CA ASP A 173 -9.54 -2.49 -0.89
C ASP A 173 -9.49 -3.01 -2.35
N VAL A 174 -9.12 -4.28 -2.53
CA VAL A 174 -8.95 -4.88 -3.87
C VAL A 174 -9.86 -6.07 -4.12
N GLY A 175 -10.17 -6.27 -5.40
CA GLY A 175 -10.95 -7.40 -5.88
C GLY A 175 -12.35 -7.06 -6.35
N GLN A 176 -12.99 -8.03 -6.98
CA GLN A 176 -14.34 -7.89 -7.50
C GLN A 176 -15.36 -8.20 -6.41
N GLN A 177 -16.52 -7.53 -6.45
CA GLN A 177 -17.62 -7.79 -5.53
C GLN A 177 -18.12 -9.26 -5.58
N TYR A 178 -18.09 -9.87 -6.78
CA TYR A 178 -18.54 -11.23 -7.03
C TYR A 178 -17.44 -12.03 -7.75
N PRO A 179 -16.40 -12.49 -7.02
CA PRO A 179 -15.27 -13.17 -7.62
C PRO A 179 -15.67 -14.56 -8.11
N GLU A 180 -15.38 -14.86 -9.38
CA GLU A 180 -15.57 -16.20 -9.97
C GLU A 180 -14.32 -17.08 -9.80
N GLU A 181 -13.16 -16.45 -9.62
CA GLU A 181 -11.84 -17.06 -9.50
C GLU A 181 -11.08 -16.43 -8.31
N PRO A 182 -10.03 -17.07 -7.78
CA PRO A 182 -9.15 -16.45 -6.82
C PRO A 182 -8.56 -15.15 -7.36
N TYR A 183 -8.52 -14.12 -6.52
CA TYR A 183 -7.91 -12.84 -6.85
C TYR A 183 -6.39 -12.96 -6.73
N LYS A 184 -5.72 -12.94 -7.87
CA LYS A 184 -4.28 -13.13 -7.94
C LYS A 184 -3.54 -11.80 -7.79
N ILE A 185 -2.57 -11.73 -6.88
CA ILE A 185 -1.58 -10.65 -6.81
C ILE A 185 -0.20 -11.23 -7.11
N VAL A 186 0.47 -10.69 -8.12
CA VAL A 186 1.86 -11.00 -8.46
C VAL A 186 2.73 -9.86 -7.95
N ILE A 187 3.49 -10.11 -6.89
CA ILE A 187 4.45 -9.16 -6.31
C ILE A 187 5.73 -9.16 -7.15
N PRO A 188 6.38 -7.99 -7.40
CA PRO A 188 7.60 -7.95 -8.19
C PRO A 188 8.76 -8.70 -7.53
N GLN A 189 9.58 -9.32 -8.38
CA GLN A 189 10.82 -9.99 -7.99
C GLN A 189 11.98 -9.00 -8.08
N ASP A 190 13.13 -9.31 -7.49
CA ASP A 190 14.36 -8.51 -7.62
C ASP A 190 14.25 -7.02 -7.20
N THR A 191 13.24 -6.67 -6.40
CA THR A 191 13.07 -5.31 -5.84
C THR A 191 13.53 -5.25 -4.40
N PRO A 192 14.03 -4.12 -3.87
CA PRO A 192 14.46 -4.00 -2.48
C PRO A 192 13.28 -3.85 -1.48
N LEU A 193 12.12 -4.46 -1.77
CA LEU A 193 10.95 -4.44 -0.90
C LEU A 193 11.32 -4.86 0.52
N SER A 194 11.02 -3.99 1.47
CA SER A 194 11.10 -4.21 2.92
C SER A 194 9.72 -4.16 3.58
N GLU A 195 8.72 -3.55 2.93
CA GLU A 195 7.34 -3.49 3.40
C GLU A 195 6.36 -3.95 2.31
N VAL A 196 5.52 -4.92 2.64
CA VAL A 196 4.39 -5.35 1.81
C VAL A 196 3.14 -5.46 2.67
N VAL A 197 2.15 -4.63 2.37
CA VAL A 197 0.85 -4.61 3.05
C VAL A 197 -0.23 -4.89 2.01
N VAL A 198 -1.01 -5.94 2.24
CA VAL A 198 -2.26 -6.20 1.52
C VAL A 198 -3.39 -6.14 2.54
N SER A 199 -4.36 -5.25 2.36
CA SER A 199 -5.50 -5.16 3.28
C SER A 199 -6.84 -5.11 2.57
N ASP A 200 -7.88 -5.55 3.26
CA ASP A 200 -9.29 -5.34 2.92
C ASP A 200 -9.64 -5.83 1.51
N CYS A 201 -10.02 -7.09 1.35
CA CYS A 201 -10.59 -7.54 0.08
C CYS A 201 -12.07 -7.15 -0.04
N TYR A 202 -12.50 -6.72 -1.23
CA TYR A 202 -13.87 -6.20 -1.47
C TYR A 202 -15.00 -7.16 -1.07
N SER A 203 -14.76 -8.47 -1.18
CA SER A 203 -15.79 -9.50 -1.01
C SER A 203 -15.38 -10.53 0.04
N PRO A 204 -16.29 -10.94 0.95
CA PRO A 204 -16.02 -11.99 1.93
C PRO A 204 -15.81 -13.37 1.29
N ASP A 205 -16.26 -13.55 0.05
CA ASP A 205 -16.09 -14.79 -0.71
C ASP A 205 -14.81 -14.79 -1.57
N LEU A 206 -14.08 -13.67 -1.59
CA LEU A 206 -12.84 -13.53 -2.35
C LEU A 206 -11.74 -14.37 -1.73
N LYS A 207 -11.20 -15.30 -2.54
CA LYS A 207 -10.00 -16.07 -2.21
C LYS A 207 -8.79 -15.34 -2.75
N LEU A 208 -7.91 -14.89 -1.85
CA LEU A 208 -6.67 -14.24 -2.22
C LEU A 208 -5.62 -15.28 -2.61
N ASP A 209 -4.93 -15.07 -3.73
CA ASP A 209 -3.82 -15.88 -4.20
C ASP A 209 -2.58 -14.99 -4.41
N ILE A 210 -1.54 -15.21 -3.59
CA ILE A 210 -0.26 -14.51 -3.67
C ILE A 210 0.85 -15.54 -3.78
N ASP A 211 1.69 -15.39 -4.79
CA ASP A 211 2.96 -16.11 -4.84
C ASP A 211 3.97 -15.40 -3.93
N TYR A 212 4.40 -16.08 -2.88
CA TYR A 212 5.34 -15.59 -1.88
C TYR A 212 6.81 -15.84 -2.24
N SER A 213 7.12 -16.35 -3.44
CA SER A 213 8.50 -16.61 -3.89
C SER A 213 9.42 -15.39 -3.83
N TRP A 214 8.88 -14.17 -3.87
CA TRP A 214 9.64 -12.92 -3.70
C TRP A 214 10.33 -12.78 -2.33
N LEU A 215 9.96 -13.61 -1.35
CA LEU A 215 10.58 -13.67 -0.02
C LEU A 215 11.82 -14.57 0.03
N GLU A 216 12.00 -15.52 -0.90
CA GLU A 216 13.02 -16.56 -0.78
C GLU A 216 14.45 -16.00 -0.67
N GLU A 217 14.73 -14.90 -1.37
CA GLU A 217 16.05 -14.25 -1.40
C GLU A 217 16.18 -13.06 -0.43
N LYS A 218 15.17 -12.83 0.42
CA LYS A 218 15.19 -11.76 1.40
C LYS A 218 16.01 -12.16 2.63
N ILE A 219 16.87 -11.24 3.06
CA ILE A 219 17.61 -11.37 4.31
C ILE A 219 16.87 -10.65 5.45
N ALA A 220 16.11 -9.62 5.10
CA ALA A 220 15.41 -8.77 6.06
C ALA A 220 14.08 -8.28 5.49
N LEU A 221 13.10 -8.15 6.37
CA LEU A 221 11.81 -7.55 6.07
C LEU A 221 11.40 -6.65 7.24
N ASP A 222 10.92 -5.45 6.96
CA ASP A 222 10.46 -4.54 8.01
C ASP A 222 9.00 -4.83 8.35
N HIS A 223 8.15 -5.11 7.35
CA HIS A 223 6.74 -5.35 7.59
C HIS A 223 6.11 -6.23 6.50
N ILE A 224 5.39 -7.28 6.92
CA ILE A 224 4.46 -8.02 6.08
C ILE A 224 3.10 -8.06 6.74
N ALA A 225 2.10 -7.58 6.04
CA ALA A 225 0.73 -7.58 6.53
C ALA A 225 -0.21 -8.09 5.45
N ILE A 226 -1.03 -9.08 5.78
CA ILE A 226 -2.15 -9.53 4.97
C ILE A 226 -3.39 -9.47 5.86
N ILE A 227 -4.13 -8.37 5.82
CA ILE A 227 -5.17 -8.02 6.81
C ILE A 227 -6.54 -8.06 6.16
N ASN A 228 -7.52 -8.73 6.77
CA ASN A 228 -8.89 -8.74 6.27
C ASN A 228 -9.02 -9.23 4.81
N CYS A 229 -8.31 -10.32 4.48
CA CYS A 229 -8.21 -10.86 3.13
C CYS A 229 -8.80 -12.28 2.98
N ASN A 230 -9.61 -12.72 3.95
CA ASN A 230 -10.20 -14.07 3.98
C ASN A 230 -9.20 -15.22 3.85
N LEU A 231 -7.93 -15.03 4.23
CA LEU A 231 -6.94 -16.11 4.18
C LEU A 231 -7.36 -17.25 5.10
N THR A 232 -7.35 -18.48 4.60
CA THR A 232 -7.64 -19.68 5.42
C THR A 232 -6.37 -20.34 5.95
N SER A 233 -5.22 -20.02 5.38
CA SER A 233 -3.89 -20.49 5.76
C SER A 233 -2.81 -19.51 5.33
N PHE A 234 -1.69 -19.51 6.03
CA PHE A 234 -0.46 -18.82 5.63
C PHE A 234 0.73 -19.73 5.95
N ASP A 235 1.60 -19.99 4.97
CA ASP A 235 2.79 -20.82 5.18
C ASP A 235 3.97 -19.94 5.62
N LEU A 236 4.26 -19.94 6.93
CA LEU A 236 5.38 -19.17 7.49
C LEU A 236 6.76 -19.73 7.09
N GLN A 237 6.85 -20.89 6.42
CA GLN A 237 8.12 -21.41 5.91
C GLN A 237 8.74 -20.49 4.85
N VAL A 238 7.94 -19.70 4.13
CA VAL A 238 8.43 -18.72 3.15
C VAL A 238 9.30 -17.63 3.79
N LEU A 239 9.21 -17.46 5.12
CA LEU A 239 9.99 -16.49 5.89
C LEU A 239 11.29 -17.09 6.47
N SER A 240 11.55 -18.38 6.25
CA SER A 240 12.62 -19.12 6.95
C SER A 240 14.05 -18.67 6.57
N SER A 241 14.23 -17.95 5.47
CA SER A 241 15.52 -17.37 5.05
C SER A 241 15.80 -16.01 5.70
N LEU A 242 14.81 -15.36 6.31
CA LEU A 242 14.98 -14.04 6.92
C LEU A 242 15.88 -14.15 8.17
N GLU A 243 16.90 -13.30 8.21
CA GLU A 243 17.73 -13.09 9.41
C GLU A 243 17.05 -12.11 10.39
N ARG A 244 16.15 -11.26 9.90
CA ARG A 244 15.31 -10.37 10.73
C ARG A 244 13.96 -10.11 10.10
N ILE A 245 12.95 -9.93 10.95
CA ILE A 245 11.64 -9.41 10.54
C ILE A 245 11.18 -8.31 11.49
N GLY A 246 10.53 -7.25 11.01
CA GLY A 246 9.99 -6.24 11.91
C GLY A 246 8.62 -6.65 12.43
N LYS A 247 7.61 -6.59 11.56
CA LYS A 247 6.21 -6.89 11.89
C LYS A 247 5.58 -7.92 10.95
N ILE A 248 4.79 -8.84 11.52
CA ILE A 248 3.89 -9.75 10.81
C ILE A 248 2.46 -9.45 11.28
N ASP A 249 1.56 -9.13 10.35
CA ASP A 249 0.14 -8.91 10.65
C ASP A 249 -0.75 -9.77 9.75
N LEU A 250 -1.49 -10.70 10.35
CA LEU A 250 -2.43 -11.59 9.66
C LEU A 250 -3.85 -11.47 10.25
N THR A 251 -4.17 -10.32 10.86
CA THR A 251 -5.47 -10.10 11.51
C THR A 251 -6.64 -10.02 10.54
N GLY A 252 -7.84 -10.34 11.02
CA GLY A 252 -9.08 -10.28 10.24
C GLY A 252 -9.19 -11.36 9.16
N ASN A 253 -8.47 -12.47 9.30
CA ASN A 253 -8.51 -13.56 8.32
C ASN A 253 -9.40 -14.72 8.82
N GLN A 254 -9.39 -15.82 8.07
CA GLN A 254 -10.10 -17.07 8.39
C GLN A 254 -9.13 -18.20 8.78
N ILE A 255 -7.93 -17.84 9.21
CA ILE A 255 -6.90 -18.79 9.67
C ILE A 255 -7.39 -19.42 10.96
N THR A 256 -7.36 -20.75 11.03
CA THR A 256 -7.73 -21.48 12.26
C THR A 256 -6.53 -22.08 12.97
N HIS A 257 -5.48 -22.41 12.21
CA HIS A 257 -4.25 -23.02 12.69
C HIS A 257 -3.07 -22.34 12.00
N LEU A 258 -2.01 -22.07 12.76
CA LEU A 258 -0.81 -21.42 12.24
C LEU A 258 0.44 -22.09 12.79
N ASP A 259 1.26 -22.66 11.90
CA ASP A 259 2.56 -23.24 12.24
C ASP A 259 3.63 -22.14 12.29
N ILE A 260 4.07 -21.79 13.50
CA ILE A 260 5.08 -20.75 13.72
C ILE A 260 6.52 -21.30 13.80
N THR A 261 6.72 -22.60 13.54
CA THR A 261 8.02 -23.26 13.75
C THR A 261 9.16 -22.54 13.03
N SER A 262 8.91 -22.07 11.81
CA SER A 262 9.91 -21.44 10.95
C SER A 262 10.35 -20.05 11.42
N ILE A 263 9.52 -19.36 12.20
CA ILE A 263 9.78 -17.97 12.64
C ILE A 263 10.20 -17.87 14.10
N ILE A 264 10.19 -18.98 14.85
CA ILE A 264 10.40 -18.98 16.30
C ILE A 264 11.79 -18.49 16.74
N GLU A 265 12.78 -18.61 15.85
CA GLU A 265 14.16 -18.21 16.07
C GLU A 265 14.53 -16.91 15.35
N ILE A 266 13.63 -16.37 14.52
CA ILE A 266 13.87 -15.14 13.77
C ILE A 266 13.69 -13.96 14.72
N PRO A 267 14.71 -13.12 14.93
CA PRO A 267 14.57 -11.90 15.70
C PRO A 267 13.50 -11.00 15.09
N MET A 268 12.52 -10.63 15.92
CA MET A 268 11.48 -9.68 15.57
C MET A 268 11.83 -8.31 16.16
N PHE A 269 11.69 -7.24 15.38
CA PHE A 269 12.01 -5.88 15.84
C PHE A 269 10.81 -4.96 15.64
N THR A 270 10.22 -4.50 16.73
CA THR A 270 9.27 -3.39 16.69
C THR A 270 9.91 -2.09 17.14
N GLU A 271 9.46 -0.98 16.57
CA GLU A 271 9.58 0.31 17.24
C GLU A 271 8.75 0.27 18.54
N ASN A 272 9.36 -0.24 19.61
CA ASN A 272 8.75 -0.34 20.94
C ASN A 272 8.30 1.01 21.52
N THR A 273 8.65 2.12 20.87
CA THR A 273 8.20 3.49 21.16
C THR A 273 6.68 3.66 21.05
N LEU A 274 5.96 2.82 20.28
CA LEU A 274 4.52 2.93 20.09
C LEU A 274 3.68 1.83 20.78
N GLY A 275 4.33 0.80 21.35
CA GLY A 275 3.64 -0.30 22.03
C GLY A 275 2.84 -1.23 21.11
N GLU A 276 3.09 -1.18 19.80
CA GLU A 276 2.51 -2.11 18.83
C GLU A 276 3.16 -3.50 18.93
N SER A 277 2.38 -4.56 18.71
CA SER A 277 2.87 -5.93 18.72
C SER A 277 3.53 -6.28 17.38
N ALA A 278 4.70 -6.92 17.43
CA ALA A 278 5.45 -7.36 16.26
C ALA A 278 4.74 -8.49 15.48
N PHE A 279 3.83 -9.19 16.14
CA PHE A 279 3.10 -10.30 15.56
C PHE A 279 1.62 -10.19 15.93
N ASN A 280 0.78 -10.01 14.92
CA ASN A 280 -0.66 -9.85 15.08
C ASN A 280 -1.39 -10.97 14.32
N ILE A 281 -2.23 -11.70 15.05
CA ILE A 281 -3.10 -12.77 14.54
C ILE A 281 -4.41 -12.75 15.34
N ASP A 282 -5.49 -13.28 14.78
CA ASP A 282 -6.78 -13.32 15.47
C ASP A 282 -6.72 -14.21 16.73
N GLU A 283 -7.44 -13.79 17.77
CA GLU A 283 -7.37 -14.38 19.12
C GLU A 283 -7.78 -15.86 19.19
N ASN A 284 -8.54 -16.33 18.20
CA ASN A 284 -9.04 -17.70 18.08
C ASN A 284 -8.08 -18.64 17.32
N VAL A 285 -7.01 -18.11 16.70
CA VAL A 285 -6.04 -18.91 15.97
C VAL A 285 -5.29 -19.85 16.91
N VAL A 286 -5.28 -21.14 16.57
CA VAL A 286 -4.53 -22.18 17.26
C VAL A 286 -3.08 -22.16 16.78
N ILE A 287 -2.15 -21.88 17.69
CA ILE A 287 -0.72 -21.89 17.39
C ILE A 287 -0.20 -23.34 17.39
N GLN A 288 0.51 -23.69 16.32
CA GLN A 288 1.12 -25.00 16.11
C GLN A 288 2.65 -24.88 16.09
N ILE A 289 3.30 -25.91 16.64
CA ILE A 289 4.76 -26.00 16.69
C ILE A 289 5.19 -27.43 16.43
N SER A 290 6.21 -27.63 15.60
CA SER A 290 6.75 -28.94 15.28
C SER A 290 7.34 -29.64 16.50
N VAL A 291 7.01 -30.92 16.66
CA VAL A 291 7.52 -31.82 17.72
C VAL A 291 9.05 -31.88 17.70
N LYS A 292 9.70 -31.72 16.54
CA LYS A 292 11.18 -31.77 16.45
C LYS A 292 11.88 -30.61 17.16
N LYS A 293 11.18 -29.49 17.36
CA LYS A 293 11.68 -28.30 18.09
C LYS A 293 11.18 -28.27 19.53
N GLN A 294 10.48 -29.31 19.99
CA GLN A 294 9.86 -29.39 21.31
C GLN A 294 10.91 -29.21 22.44
N ASP A 295 12.08 -29.85 22.34
CA ASP A 295 13.16 -29.76 23.34
C ASP A 295 13.73 -28.34 23.54
N THR A 296 13.58 -27.48 22.52
CA THR A 296 13.97 -26.07 22.56
C THR A 296 12.97 -25.23 23.37
N ILE A 297 11.74 -25.72 23.56
CA ILE A 297 10.62 -25.00 24.18
C ILE A 297 10.14 -25.70 25.46
N LYS A 298 11.09 -25.99 26.36
CA LYS A 298 10.81 -26.62 27.67
C LYS A 298 9.72 -25.92 28.49
N SER A 299 9.49 -24.61 28.28
CA SER A 299 8.47 -23.84 28.98
C SER A 299 7.02 -24.16 28.59
N ILE A 300 6.76 -24.70 27.39
CA ILE A 300 5.41 -25.11 26.96
C ILE A 300 5.11 -26.53 27.45
N ILE A 301 6.06 -27.46 27.30
CA ILE A 301 5.89 -28.88 27.66
C ILE A 301 5.56 -29.07 29.15
N GLN A 302 6.08 -28.20 30.01
CA GLN A 302 5.84 -28.28 31.45
C GLN A 302 4.39 -27.93 31.86
N LYS A 303 3.53 -27.52 30.92
CA LYS A 303 2.11 -27.23 31.12
C LYS A 303 1.23 -28.07 30.19
N PRO A 304 1.11 -29.38 30.43
CA PRO A 304 0.35 -30.29 29.57
C PRO A 304 -1.14 -29.93 29.50
N ASP A 305 -1.68 -29.20 30.47
CA ASP A 305 -3.05 -28.66 30.47
C ASP A 305 -3.30 -27.56 29.43
N LYS A 306 -2.26 -27.11 28.72
CA LYS A 306 -2.32 -26.07 27.70
C LYS A 306 -2.13 -26.60 26.27
N VAL A 307 -1.86 -27.90 26.12
CA VAL A 307 -1.76 -28.58 24.82
C VAL A 307 -3.12 -29.16 24.48
N ILE A 308 -3.73 -28.71 23.39
CA ILE A 308 -5.07 -29.16 22.96
C ILE A 308 -4.97 -30.49 22.23
N GLU A 309 -3.95 -30.66 21.39
CA GLU A 309 -3.84 -31.80 20.50
C GLU A 309 -2.36 -32.05 20.13
N GLU A 310 -1.96 -33.32 20.12
CA GLU A 310 -0.74 -33.78 19.47
C GLU A 310 -1.16 -34.56 18.22
N HIS A 311 -0.97 -33.97 17.04
CA HIS A 311 -1.41 -34.57 15.79
C HIS A 311 -0.42 -34.30 14.67
N LYS A 312 -0.07 -35.36 13.92
CA LYS A 312 0.79 -35.30 12.71
C LYS A 312 2.15 -34.61 12.91
N GLY A 313 2.79 -34.76 14.06
CA GLY A 313 4.13 -34.20 14.28
C GLY A 313 4.15 -32.74 14.75
N TYR A 314 2.99 -32.21 15.17
CA TYR A 314 2.82 -30.89 15.75
C TYR A 314 2.09 -30.96 17.09
N PHE A 315 2.40 -30.01 17.98
CA PHE A 315 1.59 -29.73 19.16
C PHE A 315 0.80 -28.44 18.96
N SER A 316 -0.49 -28.50 19.27
CA SER A 316 -1.42 -27.38 19.23
C SER A 316 -1.62 -26.80 20.64
N VAL A 317 -1.58 -25.48 20.76
CA VAL A 317 -1.67 -24.77 22.05
C VAL A 317 -3.00 -24.01 22.16
N ILE A 318 -3.62 -24.00 23.35
CA ILE A 318 -4.84 -23.20 23.59
C ILE A 318 -4.59 -21.74 23.19
N PRO A 319 -5.44 -21.11 22.36
CA PRO A 319 -5.18 -19.78 21.80
C PRO A 319 -4.76 -18.76 22.86
N GLU A 320 -5.53 -18.59 23.94
CA GLU A 320 -5.20 -17.64 25.01
C GLU A 320 -3.78 -17.82 25.59
N PHE A 321 -3.35 -19.07 25.80
CA PHE A 321 -2.01 -19.35 26.30
C PHE A 321 -0.95 -19.22 25.21
N GLY A 322 -1.24 -19.71 24.00
CA GLY A 322 -0.35 -19.63 22.84
C GLY A 322 0.01 -18.19 22.52
N HIS A 323 -0.98 -17.30 22.44
CA HIS A 323 -0.80 -15.87 22.18
C HIS A 323 0.03 -15.18 23.26
N LYS A 324 -0.27 -15.42 24.55
CA LYS A 324 0.53 -14.89 25.67
C LYS A 324 1.96 -15.40 25.67
N TRP A 325 2.17 -16.65 25.27
CA TRP A 325 3.50 -17.24 25.20
C TRP A 325 4.29 -16.71 24.00
N LEU A 326 3.65 -16.64 22.82
CA LEU A 326 4.25 -16.09 21.61
C LEU A 326 4.66 -14.64 21.81
N LYS A 327 3.79 -13.82 22.41
CA LYS A 327 4.13 -12.45 22.80
C LYS A 327 5.38 -12.40 23.67
N LYS A 328 5.45 -13.21 24.75
CA LYS A 328 6.64 -13.28 25.61
C LYS A 328 7.90 -13.80 24.91
N LEU A 329 7.75 -14.62 23.88
CA LEU A 329 8.87 -15.12 23.10
C LEU A 329 9.43 -13.99 22.23
N ILE A 330 8.54 -13.30 21.52
CA ILE A 330 8.85 -12.14 20.68
C ILE A 330 9.49 -11.04 21.54
N ASP A 331 8.87 -10.67 22.66
CA ASP A 331 9.38 -9.64 23.60
C ASP A 331 10.78 -9.97 24.17
N LYS A 332 11.23 -11.24 24.13
CA LYS A 332 12.59 -11.64 24.56
C LYS A 332 13.63 -11.46 23.45
N HIS A 333 13.19 -11.44 22.20
CA HIS A 333 14.01 -11.21 21.03
C HIS A 333 14.05 -9.73 20.63
N ASP A 334 13.27 -8.88 21.30
CA ASP A 334 13.34 -7.41 21.19
C ASP A 334 14.76 -6.94 21.52
N LEU A 335 15.47 -6.52 20.49
CA LEU A 335 16.66 -5.69 20.59
C LEU A 335 16.18 -4.25 20.39
N GLU A 336 16.32 -3.41 21.42
CA GLU A 336 16.09 -1.97 21.31
C GLU A 336 17.02 -1.38 20.24
N TRP A 337 16.48 -0.59 19.31
CA TRP A 337 17.29 0.21 18.38
C TRP A 337 18.18 1.20 19.18
N ILE A 338 19.44 1.34 18.76
CA ILE A 338 20.33 2.46 19.15
C ILE A 338 20.21 3.55 18.09
#